data_AF-A0A1H9KS89-F1
#
_entry.id   AF-A0A1H9KS89-F1
#
_cell.length_a   1.000
_cell.length_b   1.000
_cell.length_c   1.000
_cell.angle_alpha   90.00
_cell.angle_beta   90.00
_cell.angle_gamma   90.00
#
_symmetry.space_group_name_H-M   'P 1'
#
loop_
_entity.id
_entity.type
_entity.pdbx_description
1 polymer ?
#
loop_
_entity_poly.entity_id
_entity_poly.type
_entity_poly.pdbx_seq_one_letter_code
_entity_poly.pdbx_strand_id
1 'polypeptide(L)'
;MRAILISTLVALAALTTATTSQATTSGEVAKAWHDTGERFNKKYSCENAGRYYTEASNVYDYRCDWHGSNGKGSYWLWLLAD
;
A
#
# COMPACT_ATOMS: atom_id res chain seq x y z
N MET A 1 -21.39 17.72 -53.63
CA MET A 1 -21.13 17.51 -52.19
C MET A 1 -19.96 16.56 -52.04
N ARG A 2 -19.19 16.73 -50.97
CA ARG A 2 -17.80 16.28 -50.79
C ARG A 2 -17.65 14.75 -50.80
N ALA A 3 -16.64 14.27 -51.53
CA ALA A 3 -16.12 12.93 -51.36
C ALA A 3 -15.29 12.87 -50.08
N ILE A 4 -15.59 11.93 -49.19
CA ILE A 4 -14.68 11.52 -48.12
C ILE A 4 -14.65 9.99 -48.13
N LEU A 5 -13.51 9.48 -48.59
CA LEU A 5 -13.10 8.08 -48.51
C LEU A 5 -13.02 7.68 -47.03
N ILE A 6 -13.82 6.71 -46.61
CA ILE A 6 -13.70 6.09 -45.29
C ILE A 6 -13.30 4.63 -45.50
N SER A 7 -12.00 4.45 -45.70
CA SER A 7 -11.25 3.26 -45.30
C SER A 7 -11.01 3.43 -43.78
N THR A 8 -11.12 2.47 -42.87
CA THR A 8 -10.72 1.06 -42.93
C THR A 8 -11.03 0.41 -41.56
N LEU A 9 -11.24 -0.91 -41.63
CA LEU A 9 -10.84 -1.96 -40.67
C LEU A 9 -11.63 -2.13 -39.34
N VAL A 10 -12.36 -3.25 -39.35
CA VAL A 10 -12.85 -4.04 -38.22
C VAL A 10 -11.70 -4.51 -37.32
N ALA A 11 -11.88 -4.42 -36.00
CA ALA A 11 -11.20 -5.30 -35.05
C ALA A 11 -12.17 -5.71 -33.93
N LEU A 12 -12.48 -7.01 -33.91
CA LEU A 12 -13.28 -7.69 -32.91
C LEU A 12 -12.33 -8.15 -31.80
N ALA A 13 -12.55 -7.73 -30.55
CA ALA A 13 -11.83 -8.26 -29.39
C ALA A 13 -12.84 -8.65 -28.30
N ALA A 14 -13.09 -9.96 -28.19
CA ALA A 14 -13.81 -10.55 -27.07
C ALA A 14 -12.88 -10.58 -25.85
N LEU A 15 -13.27 -9.91 -24.76
CA LEU A 15 -12.57 -9.97 -23.49
C LEU A 15 -13.22 -11.05 -22.63
N THR A 16 -12.58 -12.21 -22.57
CA THR A 16 -12.83 -13.26 -21.58
C THR A 16 -12.54 -12.72 -20.17
N THR A 17 -13.54 -12.71 -19.30
CA THR A 17 -13.37 -12.44 -17.87
C THR A 17 -12.54 -13.57 -17.25
N ALA A 18 -11.30 -13.27 -16.86
CA ALA A 18 -10.51 -14.18 -16.04
C ALA A 18 -11.11 -14.21 -14.63
N THR A 19 -11.80 -15.30 -14.30
CA THR A 19 -12.16 -15.62 -12.91
C THR A 19 -10.87 -15.89 -12.14
N THR A 20 -10.44 -14.94 -11.32
CA THR A 20 -9.36 -15.17 -10.36
C THR A 20 -9.89 -16.05 -9.21
N SER A 21 -9.58 -17.34 -9.26
CA SER A 21 -9.74 -18.26 -8.14
C SER A 21 -8.81 -17.81 -7.01
N GLN A 22 -9.34 -17.16 -5.98
CA GLN A 22 -8.59 -16.89 -4.74
C GLN A 22 -8.51 -18.18 -3.94
N ALA A 23 -7.35 -18.83 -3.98
CA ALA A 23 -7.02 -19.91 -3.06
C ALA A 23 -7.00 -19.36 -1.64
N THR A 24 -7.96 -19.79 -0.82
CA THR A 24 -7.99 -19.50 0.62
C THR A 24 -6.93 -20.36 1.30
N THR A 25 -5.73 -19.83 1.50
CA THR A 25 -4.71 -20.46 2.34
C THR A 25 -5.06 -20.27 3.81
N SER A 26 -5.60 -21.33 4.38
CA SER A 26 -5.35 -21.84 5.74
C SER A 26 -4.67 -20.87 6.73
N GLY A 27 -5.48 -20.17 7.53
CA GLY A 27 -5.25 -19.94 8.96
C GLY A 27 -3.91 -19.39 9.45
N GLU A 28 -3.13 -18.70 8.63
CA GLU A 28 -2.06 -17.83 9.10
C GLU A 28 -2.70 -16.49 9.46
N VAL A 29 -2.60 -16.06 10.72
CA VAL A 29 -3.10 -14.73 11.10
C VAL A 29 -2.35 -13.73 10.24
N ALA A 30 -3.10 -13.04 9.37
CA ALA A 30 -2.53 -12.27 8.27
C ALA A 30 -1.84 -11.04 8.84
N LYS A 31 -0.51 -11.11 8.98
CA LYS A 31 0.30 -9.96 9.42
C LYS A 31 0.04 -8.78 8.51
N ALA A 32 -0.48 -7.69 9.08
CA ALA A 32 -0.82 -6.48 8.34
C ALA A 32 -0.10 -5.27 8.93
N TRP A 33 0.19 -4.30 8.06
CA TRP A 33 0.75 -3.03 8.48
C TRP A 33 -0.38 -2.12 8.97
N HIS A 34 -0.27 -1.68 10.21
CA HIS A 34 -1.21 -0.77 10.86
C HIS A 34 -0.55 0.58 11.10
N ASP A 35 -1.22 1.66 10.69
CA ASP A 35 -0.83 3.02 11.06
C ASP A 35 -1.14 3.25 12.54
N THR A 36 -0.17 3.70 13.32
CA THR A 36 -0.40 4.04 14.74
C THR A 36 -1.08 5.39 14.91
N GLY A 37 -1.11 6.22 13.85
CA GLY A 37 -1.56 7.60 13.90
C GLY A 37 -0.53 8.56 14.51
N GLU A 38 0.63 8.07 14.93
CA GLU A 38 1.71 8.88 15.46
C GLU A 38 2.55 9.52 14.35
N ARG A 39 2.84 10.81 14.51
CA ARG A 39 3.53 11.63 13.52
C ARG A 39 4.72 12.30 14.17
N PHE A 40 5.89 12.16 13.56
CA PHE A 40 7.15 12.64 14.10
C PHE A 40 7.84 13.58 13.12
N ASN A 41 8.36 14.71 13.60
CA ASN A 41 9.13 15.62 12.75
C ASN A 41 10.55 15.10 12.42
N LYS A 42 11.02 14.08 13.15
CA LYS A 42 12.36 13.50 13.00
C LYS A 42 12.27 11.98 12.91
N LYS A 43 13.06 11.38 12.01
CA LYS A 43 13.12 9.93 11.81
C LYS A 43 13.47 9.19 13.09
N TYR A 44 14.50 9.67 13.79
CA TYR A 44 14.96 9.09 15.05
C TYR A 44 13.85 8.98 16.12
N SER A 45 12.99 10.00 16.22
CA SER A 45 11.86 9.96 17.17
C SER A 45 10.84 8.89 16.79
N CYS A 46 10.55 8.74 15.49
CA CYS A 46 9.70 7.67 15.01
C CYS A 46 10.31 6.28 15.28
N GLU A 47 11.60 6.09 14.99
CA GLU A 47 12.28 4.81 15.22
C GLU A 47 12.34 4.45 16.70
N ASN A 48 12.54 5.44 17.58
CA ASN A 48 12.53 5.21 19.01
C ASN A 48 11.14 4.79 19.53
N ALA A 49 10.07 5.38 18.99
CA ALA A 49 8.70 4.97 19.30
C ALA A 49 8.42 3.56 18.76
N GLY A 50 8.76 3.27 17.50
CA GLY A 50 8.61 1.94 16.91
C GLY A 50 9.33 0.84 17.69
N ARG A 51 10.56 1.12 18.15
CA ARG A 51 11.30 0.20 19.02
C ARG A 51 10.57 -0.08 20.33
N TYR A 52 9.99 0.94 20.96
CA TYR A 52 9.18 0.76 22.16
C TYR A 52 7.98 -0.17 21.90
N TYR A 53 7.29 -0.03 20.77
CA TYR A 53 6.18 -0.93 20.42
C TYR A 53 6.62 -2.37 20.18
N THR A 54 7.75 -2.60 19.49
CA THR A 54 8.29 -3.96 19.32
C THR A 54 8.75 -4.60 20.63
N GLU A 55 9.18 -3.80 21.60
CA GLU A 55 9.59 -4.29 22.92
C GLU A 55 8.39 -4.50 23.87
N ALA A 56 7.31 -3.72 23.71
CA ALA A 56 6.18 -3.72 24.63
C ALA A 56 4.93 -4.48 24.14
N SER A 57 4.83 -4.86 22.86
CA SER A 57 3.61 -5.41 22.25
C SER A 57 3.89 -6.59 21.32
N ASN A 58 2.85 -7.30 20.87
CA ASN A 58 2.91 -8.34 19.82
C ASN A 58 3.16 -7.74 18.42
N VAL A 59 4.07 -6.78 18.33
CA VAL A 59 4.46 -6.15 17.09
C VAL A 59 5.69 -6.86 16.58
N TYR A 60 5.61 -7.41 15.37
CA TYR A 60 6.71 -8.14 14.74
C TYR A 60 7.76 -7.21 14.15
N ASP A 61 7.33 -6.06 13.64
CA ASP A 61 8.21 -5.09 12.97
C ASP A 61 7.60 -3.69 13.02
N TYR A 62 8.42 -2.66 12.82
CA TYR A 62 7.96 -1.29 12.65
C TYR A 62 8.65 -0.63 11.46
N ARG A 63 7.98 0.34 10.86
CA ARG A 63 8.61 1.22 9.87
C ARG A 63 8.19 2.66 10.05
N CYS A 64 9.09 3.55 9.62
CA CYS A 64 8.95 4.99 9.72
C CYS A 64 8.98 5.61 8.34
N ASP A 65 7.81 5.84 7.78
CA ASP A 65 7.65 6.33 6.41
C ASP A 65 7.54 7.84 6.42
N TRP A 66 8.32 8.53 5.59
CA TRP A 66 8.18 9.98 5.44
C TRP A 66 6.95 10.31 4.61
N HIS A 67 5.99 11.00 5.22
CA HIS A 67 4.82 11.54 4.54
C HIS A 67 4.91 13.06 4.51
N GLY A 68 5.17 13.59 3.32
CA GLY A 68 5.33 15.02 3.11
C GLY A 68 5.51 15.41 1.66
N SER A 69 5.36 16.70 1.37
CA SER A 69 5.63 17.29 0.06
C SER A 69 6.22 18.68 0.25
N ASN A 70 7.12 19.09 -0.65
CA ASN A 70 7.71 20.43 -0.66
C ASN A 70 8.35 20.86 0.68
N GLY A 71 9.15 19.99 1.28
CA GLY A 71 9.90 20.29 2.52
C GLY A 71 9.05 20.37 3.79
N LYS A 72 7.74 20.11 3.71
CA LYS A 72 6.86 19.93 4.87
C LYS A 72 6.39 18.49 4.93
N GLY A 73 6.58 17.85 6.07
CA GLY A 73 6.21 16.46 6.26
C GLY A 73 6.51 15.98 7.67
N SER A 74 6.12 14.74 7.91
CA SER A 74 6.35 14.03 9.16
C SER A 74 6.59 12.56 8.84
N TYR A 75 7.37 11.89 9.67
CA TYR A 75 7.46 10.43 9.69
C TYR A 75 6.22 9.85 10.35
N TRP A 76 5.59 8.90 9.68
CA TRP A 76 4.45 8.14 10.18
C TRP A 76 4.95 6.79 10.64
N LEU A 77 4.53 6.37 11.82
CA LEU A 77 4.89 5.08 12.36
C LEU A 77 3.86 4.03 11.95
N TRP A 78 4.36 2.95 11.36
CA TRP A 78 3.57 1.77 11.01
C TRP A 78 4.10 0.57 11.78
N LEU A 79 3.20 -0.27 12.27
CA LEU A 79 3.52 -1.49 13.00
C LEU A 79 2.99 -2.70 12.23
N LEU A 80 3.78 -3.76 12.18
CA LEU A 80 3.37 -5.05 11.65
C LEU A 80 2.86 -5.90 12.82
N ALA A 81 1.57 -6.12 12.89
CA ALA A 81 0.92 -6.93 13.92
C ALA A 81 0.04 -8.01 13.26
N ASP A 82 -0.39 -8.99 14.06
CA ASP A 82 -1.36 -10.02 13.66
C ASP A 82 -2.81 -9.52 13.74
#